data_AF-A0A430UNC8-F1
#
_entry.id   AF-A0A430UNC8-F1
#
_cell.length_a   1.000
_cell.length_b   1.000
_cell.length_c   1.000
_cell.angle_alpha   90.00
_cell.angle_beta   90.00
_cell.angle_gamma   90.00
#
_symmetry.space_group_name_H-M   'P 1'
#
loop_
_entity.id
_entity.type
_entity.pdbx_description
1 polymer ?
#
loop_
_entity_poly.entity_id
_entity_poly.type
_entity_poly.pdbx_seq_one_letter_code
_entity_poly.pdbx_strand_id
1 'polypeptide(L)' 'MSVYRFEDKLPRVHPSAFIAPGAYVVGEVEVGEGASIW' A
#
# COMPACT_ATOMS: atom_id res chain seq x y z
N MET A 1 4.87 8.22 -1.64
CA MET A 1 4.06 7.04 -1.26
C MET A 1 3.09 6.77 -2.40
N SER A 2 3.23 5.63 -3.06
CA SER A 2 2.56 5.30 -4.33
C SER A 2 1.36 4.37 -4.07
N VAL A 3 0.36 4.88 -3.37
CA VAL A 3 -0.85 4.13 -3.01
C VAL A 3 -2.01 4.71 -3.82
N TYR A 4 -2.65 3.87 -4.62
CA TYR A 4 -3.67 4.29 -5.58
C TYR A 4 -4.96 3.52 -5.37
N ARG A 5 -6.07 4.25 -5.43
CA ARG A 5 -7.40 3.67 -5.52
C ARG A 5 -7.60 3.07 -6.91
N PHE A 6 -8.27 1.91 -6.99
CA PHE A 6 -8.81 1.36 -8.23
C PHE A 6 -10.32 1.24 -8.09
N GLU A 7 -11.07 1.97 -8.93
CA GLU A 7 -12.54 2.10 -8.81
C GLU A 7 -12.93 2.61 -7.41
N ASP A 8 -13.69 1.84 -6.64
CA ASP A 8 -14.11 2.09 -5.26
C ASP A 8 -13.18 1.48 -4.20
N LYS A 9 -12.14 0.75 -4.63
CA LYS A 9 -11.24 -0.02 -3.74
C LYS A 9 -10.01 0.78 -3.37
N LEU A 10 -9.90 1.11 -2.08
CA LEU A 10 -8.78 1.87 -1.52
C LEU A 10 -7.86 0.94 -0.73
N PRO A 11 -6.54 0.93 -1.02
CA PRO A 11 -5.61 0.15 -0.21
C PRO A 11 -5.60 0.63 1.24
N ARG A 12 -5.53 -0.34 2.17
CA ARG A 12 -5.35 -0.10 3.61
C ARG A 12 -3.90 -0.40 3.97
N VAL A 13 -3.15 0.63 4.34
CA VAL A 13 -1.73 0.50 4.67
C VAL A 13 -1.52 0.88 6.14
N HIS A 14 -0.94 -0.03 6.92
CA HIS A 14 -0.59 0.26 8.30
C HIS A 14 0.50 1.36 8.37
N PRO A 15 0.45 2.31 9.31
CA PRO A 15 1.44 3.41 9.38
C PRO A 15 2.89 2.96 9.56
N SER A 16 3.13 1.77 10.11
CA SER A 16 4.48 1.22 10.28
C SER A 16 5.01 0.48 9.05
N ALA A 17 4.21 0.31 8.00
CA ALA A 17 4.64 -0.37 6.79
C ALA A 17 5.58 0.50 5.94
N PHE A 18 6.58 -0.14 5.33
CA PHE A 18 7.50 0.51 4.39
C PHE A 18 7.08 0.22 2.94
N ILE A 19 6.89 1.29 2.15
CA ILE A 19 6.71 1.21 0.70
C ILE A 19 7.92 1.89 0.05
N ALA A 20 8.77 1.11 -0.62
CA ALA A 20 9.95 1.63 -1.28
C ALA A 20 9.59 2.62 -2.42
N PRO A 21 10.45 3.63 -2.69
CA PRO A 21 10.31 4.44 -3.88
C PRO A 21 10.30 3.57 -5.15
N GLY A 22 9.25 3.69 -5.96
CA GLY A 22 9.09 2.91 -7.19
C GLY A 22 8.14 1.71 -7.08
N ALA A 23 7.80 1.26 -5.87
CA ALA A 23 6.73 0.29 -5.65
C ALA A 23 5.35 0.95 -5.85
N TYR A 24 4.33 0.16 -6.20
CA TYR A 24 2.95 0.61 -6.40
C TYR A 24 1.96 -0.31 -5.67
N VAL A 25 1.06 0.26 -4.88
CA VAL A 25 -0.03 -0.48 -4.20
C VAL A 25 -1.36 0.03 -4.76
N VAL A 26 -2.17 -0.85 -5.36
CA VAL A 26 -3.34 -0.47 -6.16
C VAL A 26 -4.56 -1.33 -5.81
N GLY A 27 -5.69 -0.71 -5.49
CA GLY A 27 -6.98 -1.40 -5.31
C GLY A 27 -7.21 -2.04 -3.94
N GLU A 28 -7.88 -3.20 -3.91
CA GLU A 28 -8.27 -3.90 -2.67
C GLU A 28 -7.08 -4.67 -2.10
N VAL A 29 -6.22 -3.96 -1.37
CA VAL A 29 -4.98 -4.51 -0.78
C VAL A 29 -4.86 -4.06 0.67
N GLU A 30 -4.52 -4.98 1.58
CA GLU A 30 -4.17 -4.69 2.97
C GLU A 30 -2.68 -4.95 3.21
N VAL A 31 -1.97 -3.93 3.68
CA VAL A 31 -0.56 -3.98 4.07
C VAL A 31 -0.48 -3.87 5.60
N GLY A 32 -0.17 -4.99 6.24
CA GLY A 32 -0.16 -5.12 7.70
C GLY A 32 1.01 -4.42 8.41
N GLU A 33 0.96 -4.45 9.74
CA GLU A 33 2.00 -3.90 10.61
C GLU A 33 3.40 -4.46 10.30
N GLY A 34 4.40 -3.58 10.16
CA GLY A 34 5.79 -3.97 9.96
C GLY A 34 6.12 -4.58 8.60
N ALA A 35 5.15 -4.64 7.67
CA ALA A 35 5.39 -5.13 6.33
C ALA A 35 6.33 -4.21 5.53
N SER A 36 7.04 -4.78 4.56
CA SER A 36 7.87 -4.02 3.61
C SER A 36 7.59 -4.48 2.19
N ILE A 37 7.40 -3.52 1.29
CA ILE A 37 7.27 -3.72 -0.16
C ILE A 37 8.42 -2.97 -0.81
N TRP A 38 9.27 -3.71 -1.51
CA TRP A 38 10.46 -3.21 -2.22
C TRP A 38 10.17 -3.03 -3.71
#